data_AF-A0A833H5K2-F1
#
_entry.id   AF-A0A833H5K2-F1
#
_cell.length_a   1.000
_cell.length_b   1.000
_cell.length_c   1.000
_cell.angle_alpha   90.00
_cell.angle_beta   90.00
_cell.angle_gamma   90.00
#
_symmetry.space_group_name_H-M   'P 1'
#
loop_
_entity.id
_entity.type
_entity.pdbx_description
1 polymer ?
#
loop_
_entity_poly.entity_id
_entity_poly.type
_entity_poly.pdbx_seq_one_letter_code
_entity_poly.pdbx_strand_id
1 'polypeptide(L)'
;MGLNIKNEEAHALAKKIARQTGESLTSAVMVALQERLERLERKRDVAEKKRRVRELLDSLPPPPPGVTSDHSDLYDEWGLPK
;
A
#
# COMPACT_ATOMS: atom_id res chain seq x y z
N MET A 1 -1.09 25.20 -19.59
CA MET A 1 -1.10 24.05 -20.53
C MET A 1 -2.39 23.26 -20.31
N GLY A 2 -2.95 22.64 -21.34
CA GLY A 2 -4.25 21.95 -21.26
C GLY A 2 -4.14 20.45 -21.57
N LEU A 3 -4.81 19.61 -20.77
CA LEU A 3 -4.93 18.18 -20.99
C LEU A 3 -6.15 17.93 -21.90
N ASN A 4 -5.93 17.42 -23.11
CA ASN A 4 -7.01 17.09 -24.05
C ASN A 4 -7.25 15.58 -24.08
N ILE A 5 -8.43 15.13 -23.66
CA ILE A 5 -8.81 13.72 -23.61
C ILE A 5 -9.99 13.48 -24.54
N LYS A 6 -9.74 12.89 -25.71
CA LYS A 6 -10.79 12.53 -26.69
C LYS A 6 -11.37 11.15 -26.39
N ASN A 7 -12.05 11.03 -25.26
CA ASN A 7 -12.71 9.78 -24.86
C ASN A 7 -14.03 10.12 -24.14
N GLU A 8 -15.14 9.62 -24.67
CA GLU A 8 -16.49 9.91 -24.16
C GLU A 8 -16.73 9.33 -22.76
N GLU A 9 -16.21 8.13 -22.50
CA GLU A 9 -16.33 7.46 -21.20
C GLU A 9 -15.58 8.24 -20.10
N ALA A 10 -14.36 8.70 -20.39
CA ALA A 10 -13.59 9.53 -19.47
C ALA A 10 -14.33 10.83 -19.12
N HIS A 11 -14.95 11.47 -20.11
CA HIS A 11 -15.79 12.65 -19.87
C HIS A 11 -17.04 12.34 -19.05
N ALA A 12 -17.69 11.20 -19.29
CA ALA A 12 -18.87 10.78 -18.54
C ALA A 12 -18.53 10.48 -17.07
N LEU A 13 -17.42 9.77 -16.82
CA LEU A 13 -16.90 9.49 -15.48
C LEU A 13 -16.55 10.79 -14.73
N ALA A 14 -15.80 11.69 -15.37
CA ALA A 14 -15.43 12.97 -14.76
C ALA A 14 -16.66 13.82 -14.41
N LYS A 15 -17.67 13.87 -15.29
CA LYS A 15 -18.94 14.55 -15.01
C LYS A 15 -19.70 13.91 -13.84
N LYS A 16 -19.71 12.58 -13.75
CA LYS A 16 -20.39 11.87 -12.66
C LYS A 16 -19.73 12.17 -11.32
N ILE A 17 -18.41 12.10 -11.25
CA ILE A 17 -17.64 12.44 -10.05
C ILE A 17 -17.90 13.89 -9.64
N ALA A 18 -17.73 14.84 -10.57
CA ALA A 18 -17.96 16.27 -10.31
C ALA A 18 -19.38 16.56 -9.78
N ARG A 19 -20.41 15.90 -10.32
CA ARG A 19 -21.80 16.02 -9.84
C ARG A 19 -21.99 15.45 -8.43
N GLN A 20 -21.32 14.35 -8.12
CA GLN A 20 -21.41 13.71 -6.80
C GLN A 20 -20.64 14.46 -5.73
N THR A 21 -19.50 15.07 -6.08
CA THR A 21 -18.64 15.81 -5.14
C THR A 21 -18.98 17.30 -5.06
N GLY A 22 -19.75 17.84 -6.02
CA GLY A 22 -20.02 19.27 -6.13
C GLY A 22 -18.84 20.09 -6.65
N GLU A 23 -17.82 19.42 -7.18
CA GLU A 23 -16.58 20.04 -7.65
C GLU A 23 -16.63 20.39 -9.13
N SER A 24 -15.66 21.18 -9.59
CA SER A 24 -15.46 21.42 -11.02
C SER A 24 -14.97 20.14 -11.72
N LEU A 25 -15.25 20.01 -13.03
CA LEU A 25 -14.71 18.93 -13.87
C LEU A 25 -13.18 18.82 -13.77
N THR A 26 -12.49 19.95 -13.77
CA THR A 26 -11.02 20.01 -13.65
C THR A 26 -10.56 19.53 -12.28
N SER A 27 -11.22 19.96 -11.20
CA SER A 27 -10.92 19.53 -9.84
C SER A 27 -11.12 18.02 -9.68
N ALA A 28 -12.26 17.50 -10.15
CA ALA A 28 -12.55 16.07 -10.10
C ALA A 28 -11.50 15.23 -10.83
N VAL A 29 -11.04 15.68 -12.00
CA VAL A 29 -9.97 15.01 -12.76
C VAL A 29 -8.63 15.10 -12.03
N MET A 30 -8.26 16.27 -11.50
CA MET A 30 -7.00 16.42 -10.75
C MET A 30 -6.96 15.52 -9.52
N VAL A 31 -8.02 15.50 -8.71
CA VAL A 31 -8.11 14.67 -7.51
C VAL A 31 -8.00 13.19 -7.88
N ALA A 32 -8.76 12.73 -8.89
CA ALA A 32 -8.71 11.33 -9.32
C ALA A 32 -7.30 10.90 -9.79
N LEU A 33 -6.60 11.78 -10.52
CA LEU A 33 -5.22 11.52 -10.97
C LEU A 33 -4.25 11.49 -9.78
N GLN A 34 -4.37 12.44 -8.85
CA GLN A 34 -3.53 12.50 -7.65
C GLN A 34 -3.70 11.26 -6.78
N GLU A 35 -4.95 10.87 -6.49
CA GLU A 35 -5.21 9.64 -5.73
C GLU A 35 -4.65 8.39 -6.44
N ARG A 36 -4.75 8.33 -7.78
CA ARG A 36 -4.18 7.22 -8.53
C ARG A 36 -2.67 7.18 -8.41
N LEU A 37 -2.00 8.33 -8.49
CA LEU A 37 -0.57 8.44 -8.31
C LEU A 37 -0.15 8.01 -6.91
N GLU A 38 -0.80 8.53 -5.86
CA GLU A 38 -0.52 8.17 -4.47
C GLU A 38 -0.72 6.67 -4.19
N ARG A 39 -1.73 6.04 -4.81
CA ARG A 39 -1.93 4.59 -4.71
C ARG A 39 -0.79 3.80 -5.37
N LEU A 40 -0.25 4.28 -6.49
CA LEU A 40 0.88 3.63 -7.17
C LEU A 40 2.19 3.82 -6.39
N GLU A 41 2.43 5.02 -5.89
CA GLU A 41 3.61 5.34 -5.08
C GLU A 41 3.64 4.53 -3.78
N ARG A 42 2.52 4.45 -3.05
CA ARG A 42 2.42 3.60 -1.86
C ARG A 42 2.71 2.13 -2.16
N LYS A 43 2.19 1.60 -3.28
CA LYS A 43 2.49 0.21 -3.70
C LYS A 43 3.97 0.01 -4.00
N ARG A 44 4.60 0.98 -4.67
CA ARG A 44 6.03 0.95 -4.97
C ARG A 44 6.88 0.99 -3.68
N ASP A 45 6.55 1.87 -2.73
CA ASP A 45 7.24 1.97 -1.45
C ASP A 45 7.13 0.67 -0.64
N VAL A 46 5.95 0.05 -0.57
CA VAL A 46 5.79 -1.25 0.10
C VAL A 46 6.62 -2.35 -0.57
N ALA A 47 6.62 -2.41 -1.91
CA ALA A 47 7.42 -3.39 -2.64
C ALA A 47 8.91 -3.20 -2.39
N GLU A 48 9.37 -1.95 -2.37
CA GLU A 48 10.77 -1.59 -2.12
C GLU A 48 11.18 -1.89 -0.67
N LYS A 49 10.34 -1.56 0.31
CA LYS A 49 10.54 -1.94 1.72
C LYS A 49 10.66 -3.45 1.88
N LYS A 50 9.77 -4.22 1.25
CA LYS A 50 9.84 -5.69 1.27
C LYS A 50 11.12 -6.22 0.63
N ARG A 51 11.56 -5.63 -0.49
CA ARG A 51 12.84 -5.97 -1.13
C ARG A 51 14.00 -5.75 -0.16
N ARG A 52 14.09 -4.56 0.45
CA ARG A 52 15.15 -4.21 1.39
C ARG A 52 15.17 -5.09 2.65
N VAL A 53 13.99 -5.44 3.18
CA VAL A 53 13.89 -6.37 4.32
C VAL A 53 14.39 -7.76 3.93
N ARG A 54 14.03 -8.28 2.75
CA ARG A 54 14.55 -9.57 2.27
C ARG A 54 16.05 -9.56 2.09
N GLU A 55 16.60 -8.53 1.44
CA GLU A 55 18.05 -8.37 1.28
C GLU A 55 18.78 -8.36 2.63
N LEU A 56 18.20 -7.73 3.65
CA LEU A 56 18.74 -7.76 5.01
C LEU A 56 18.68 -9.17 5.60
N LEU A 57 17.53 -9.85 5.51
CA LEU A 57 17.34 -11.20 6.04
C LEU A 57 18.28 -12.22 5.35
N ASP A 58 18.45 -12.11 4.03
CA ASP A 58 19.34 -12.99 3.25
C ASP A 58 20.81 -12.76 3.59
N SER A 59 21.17 -11.59 4.13
CA SER A 59 22.53 -11.28 4.58
C SER A 59 22.85 -11.80 5.98
N LEU A 60 21.85 -12.24 6.76
CA LEU A 60 22.04 -12.74 8.11
C LEU A 60 22.46 -14.23 8.10
N PRO A 61 23.35 -14.66 9.01
CA PRO A 61 23.66 -16.07 9.17
C PRO A 61 22.43 -16.84 9.70
N PRO A 62 22.32 -18.15 9.42
CA PRO A 62 21.27 -18.97 10.00
C PRO A 62 21.35 -18.93 11.53
N PRO A 63 20.20 -19.03 12.23
CA PRO A 63 20.21 -19.09 13.68
C PRO A 63 21.03 -20.31 14.16
N PRO A 64 21.74 -20.19 15.29
CA PRO A 64 22.51 -21.30 15.84
C PRO A 64 21.62 -22.53 16.09
N PRO A 65 22.15 -23.76 15.90
CA PRO A 65 21.40 -24.98 16.19
C PRO A 65 20.86 -24.98 17.62
N GLY A 66 19.59 -25.31 17.80
CA GLY A 66 18.95 -25.43 19.12
C GLY A 66 18.44 -24.13 19.73
N VAL A 67 18.60 -22.97 19.06
CA VAL A 67 18.00 -21.71 19.50
C VAL A 67 16.62 -21.56 18.88
N THR A 68 15.63 -21.27 19.71
CA THR A 68 14.25 -21.01 19.30
C THR A 68 13.69 -19.78 20.00
N SER A 69 12.83 -19.03 19.32
CA SER A 69 12.00 -17.98 19.94
C SER A 69 10.70 -18.54 20.53
N ASP A 70 10.54 -19.87 20.51
CA ASP A 70 9.46 -20.56 21.18
C ASP A 70 9.68 -20.46 22.70
N HIS A 71 8.64 -20.00 23.38
CA HIS A 71 8.58 -19.84 24.83
C HIS A 71 7.36 -20.56 25.41
N SER A 72 6.78 -21.52 24.66
CA SER A 72 5.64 -22.32 25.09
C SER A 72 5.90 -23.12 26.36
N ASP A 73 7.17 -23.35 26.70
CA ASP A 73 7.60 -23.94 27.97
C ASP A 73 7.33 -23.03 29.17
N LEU A 74 7.42 -21.71 29.01
CA LEU A 74 7.25 -20.72 30.08
C LEU A 74 5.78 -20.45 30.45
N TYR A 75 4.83 -20.80 29.58
CA TYR A 75 3.41 -20.53 29.78
C TYR A 75 2.57 -21.81 29.84
N ASP A 76 1.47 -21.76 30.57
CA ASP A 76 0.45 -22.82 30.59
C ASP A 76 -0.49 -22.74 29.37
N GLU A 77 -1.47 -23.65 29.31
CA GLU A 77 -2.46 -23.72 28.23
C GLU A 77 -3.38 -22.48 28.14
N TRP A 78 -3.41 -21.65 29.20
CA TRP A 78 -4.16 -20.39 29.27
C TRP A 78 -3.26 -19.17 28.98
N GLY A 79 -1.97 -19.38 28.74
CA GLY A 79 -0.99 -18.32 28.50
C GLY A 79 -0.50 -17.62 29.78
N LEU A 80 -0.70 -18.21 30.95
CA LEU A 80 -0.17 -17.71 32.22
C LEU A 80 1.23 -18.27 32.49
N PRO A 81 2.13 -17.51 33.15
CA PRO A 81 3.44 -18.03 33.54
C PRO A 81 3.30 -19.27 34.43
N LYS A 82 4.09 -20.31 34.13
CA LYS A 82 4.23 -21.48 35.01
C LYS A 82 5.02 -21.15 36.28
#